data_AF-A0A957P8X5-F1
#
_entry.id   AF-A0A957P8X5-F1
#
_cell.length_a   1.000
_cell.length_b   1.000
_cell.length_c   1.000
_cell.angle_alpha   90.00
_cell.angle_beta   90.00
_cell.angle_gamma   90.00
#
_symmetry.space_group_name_H-M   'P 1'
#
loop_
_entity.id
_entity.type
_entity.pdbx_description
1 polymer ?
#
loop_
_entity_poly.entity_id
_entity_poly.type
_entity_poly.pdbx_seq_one_letter_code
_entity_poly.pdbx_strand_id
1 'polypeptide(L)'
;IATLALVMAEYANEPVDMSHVVKMLLVHDIVEIDADDTMIYDVAANADKWERESRAAERLFGLLPAAQCAEFKALWLEYEAQSTPEARFAKVADRLMPILHNYHRQGEGWQIHKVRAHQVRQVNSVIDHGSNELWAFVQSLIDDAVAKGYLAE
;
A
#
# COMPACT_ATOMS: atom_id res chain seq x y z
N ILE A 1 -0.59 -2.85 9.02
CA ILE A 1 0.47 -3.26 8.05
C ILE A 1 1.89 -3.18 8.61
N ALA A 2 2.22 -2.28 9.55
CA ALA A 2 3.57 -2.21 10.15
C ALA A 2 4.07 -3.54 10.77
N THR A 3 3.20 -4.26 11.51
CA THR A 3 3.55 -5.60 12.03
C THR A 3 3.84 -6.60 10.91
N LEU A 4 3.09 -6.54 9.81
CA LEU A 4 3.33 -7.41 8.65
C LEU A 4 4.71 -7.12 8.04
N ALA A 5 5.08 -5.84 7.88
CA ALA A 5 6.40 -5.46 7.38
C ALA A 5 7.54 -6.00 8.27
N LEU A 6 7.39 -5.96 9.60
CA LEU A 6 8.36 -6.55 10.52
C LEU A 6 8.53 -8.06 10.34
N VAL A 7 7.41 -8.79 10.19
CA VAL A 7 7.45 -10.26 10.03
C VAL A 7 8.00 -10.65 8.65
N MET A 8 7.77 -9.83 7.62
CA MET A 8 8.17 -10.11 6.24
C MET A 8 9.54 -9.52 5.85
N ALA A 9 10.27 -8.90 6.78
CA ALA A 9 11.47 -8.11 6.48
C ALA A 9 12.55 -8.88 5.70
N GLU A 10 12.65 -10.20 5.89
CA GLU A 10 13.60 -11.06 5.18
C GLU A 10 13.36 -11.17 3.66
N TYR A 11 12.16 -10.81 3.19
CA TYR A 11 11.78 -10.86 1.79
C TYR A 11 12.03 -9.54 1.03
N ALA A 12 12.63 -8.53 1.68
CA ALA A 12 12.98 -7.29 1.00
C ALA A 12 14.06 -7.53 -0.07
N ASN A 13 13.91 -6.91 -1.23
CA ASN A 13 14.90 -7.01 -2.33
C ASN A 13 16.29 -6.47 -1.94
N GLU A 14 16.30 -5.48 -1.05
CA GLU A 14 17.49 -4.77 -0.59
C GLU A 14 17.47 -4.68 0.94
N PRO A 15 18.63 -4.53 1.62
CA PRO A 15 18.65 -4.21 3.03
C PRO A 15 17.87 -2.92 3.31
N VAL A 16 16.98 -2.95 4.29
CA VAL A 16 16.12 -1.81 4.67
C VAL A 16 16.25 -1.50 6.16
N ASP A 17 16.21 -0.21 6.51
CA ASP A 17 16.03 0.18 7.91
C ASP A 17 14.56 -0.02 8.34
N MET A 18 14.30 -1.09 9.09
CA MET A 18 12.95 -1.41 9.56
C MET A 18 12.38 -0.37 10.53
N SER A 19 13.21 0.39 11.25
CA SER A 19 12.71 1.49 12.08
C SER A 19 12.11 2.58 11.21
N HIS A 20 12.77 2.90 10.08
CA HIS A 20 12.28 3.87 9.10
C HIS A 20 11.01 3.39 8.40
N VAL A 21 10.98 2.13 7.95
CA VAL A 21 9.79 1.50 7.35
C VAL A 21 8.58 1.54 8.31
N VAL A 22 8.79 1.17 9.58
CA VAL A 22 7.71 1.19 10.57
C VAL A 22 7.21 2.60 10.83
N LYS A 23 8.10 3.59 11.00
CA LYS A 23 7.68 4.99 11.16
C LYS A 23 6.85 5.47 9.97
N MET A 24 7.31 5.18 8.75
CA MET A 24 6.61 5.54 7.51
C MET A 24 5.21 4.92 7.46
N LEU A 25 5.09 3.61 7.71
CA LEU A 25 3.80 2.91 7.70
C LEU A 25 2.84 3.36 8.81
N LEU A 26 3.35 3.90 9.92
CA LEU A 26 2.51 4.45 10.98
C LEU A 26 1.90 5.82 10.61
N VAL A 27 2.50 6.55 9.67
CA VAL A 27 2.07 7.92 9.32
C VAL A 27 1.45 8.04 7.93
N HIS A 28 1.67 7.07 7.03
CA HIS A 28 1.32 7.20 5.61
C HIS A 28 -0.15 7.56 5.35
N ASP A 29 -1.11 6.95 6.06
CA ASP A 29 -2.54 7.20 5.87
C ASP A 29 -3.11 8.29 6.80
N ILE A 30 -2.28 9.03 7.55
CA ILE A 30 -2.79 10.14 8.38
C ILE A 30 -3.55 11.16 7.53
N VAL A 31 -3.10 11.37 6.28
CA VAL A 31 -3.75 12.26 5.32
C VAL A 31 -5.21 11.89 5.02
N GLU A 32 -5.60 10.63 5.19
CA GLU A 32 -6.95 10.14 4.96
C GLU A 32 -7.97 10.67 5.98
N ILE A 33 -7.52 11.24 7.11
CA ILE A 33 -8.40 11.95 8.06
C ILE A 33 -9.20 13.06 7.37
N ASP A 34 -8.58 13.77 6.42
CA ASP A 34 -9.26 14.81 5.62
C ASP A 34 -9.55 14.38 4.19
N ALA A 35 -8.67 13.55 3.60
CA ALA A 35 -8.79 13.16 2.21
C ALA A 35 -9.83 12.05 1.99
N ASP A 36 -10.19 11.31 3.03
CA ASP A 36 -10.94 10.04 2.98
C ASP A 36 -10.17 8.93 2.24
N ASP A 37 -10.51 7.67 2.53
CA ASP A 37 -9.92 6.52 1.83
C ASP A 37 -10.38 6.52 0.37
N THR A 38 -9.43 6.31 -0.53
CA THR A 38 -9.69 6.22 -1.96
C THR A 38 -9.45 4.79 -2.43
N MET A 39 -10.55 4.07 -2.73
CA MET A 39 -10.47 2.70 -3.22
C MET A 39 -9.51 2.60 -4.41
N ILE A 40 -8.49 1.75 -4.27
CA ILE A 40 -7.39 1.65 -5.25
C ILE A 40 -7.81 1.27 -6.67
N TYR A 41 -8.94 0.57 -6.83
CA TYR A 41 -9.47 0.16 -8.14
C TYR A 41 -10.45 1.18 -8.74
N ASP A 42 -10.80 2.25 -8.02
CA ASP A 42 -11.69 3.31 -8.49
C ASP A 42 -10.89 4.42 -9.20
N VAL A 43 -10.84 4.34 -10.53
CA VAL A 43 -10.08 5.30 -11.36
C VAL A 43 -10.59 6.73 -11.21
N ALA A 44 -11.91 6.92 -11.03
CA ALA A 44 -12.50 8.25 -10.94
C ALA A 44 -12.18 8.89 -9.59
N ALA A 45 -12.32 8.14 -8.49
CA ALA A 45 -11.98 8.63 -7.16
C ALA A 45 -10.48 8.93 -6.99
N ASN A 46 -9.61 8.23 -7.74
CA ASN A 46 -8.17 8.47 -7.70
C ASN A 46 -7.72 9.73 -8.49
N ALA A 47 -8.58 10.36 -9.30
CA ALA A 47 -8.17 11.44 -10.20
C ALA A 47 -7.68 12.70 -9.46
N ASP A 48 -8.25 13.02 -8.29
CA ASP A 48 -7.90 14.17 -7.47
C ASP A 48 -7.20 13.79 -6.15
N LYS A 49 -6.85 12.50 -5.99
CA LYS A 49 -6.29 11.93 -4.74
C LYS A 49 -5.08 12.71 -4.26
N TRP A 50 -4.10 12.94 -5.15
CA TRP A 50 -2.88 13.67 -4.81
C TRP A 50 -3.16 15.08 -4.28
N GLU A 51 -4.11 15.81 -4.87
CA GLU A 51 -4.45 17.17 -4.44
C GLU A 51 -5.11 17.16 -3.06
N ARG A 52 -6.07 16.25 -2.84
CA ARG A 52 -6.75 16.08 -1.55
C ARG A 52 -5.75 15.72 -0.44
N GLU A 53 -4.92 14.70 -0.69
CA GLU A 53 -3.93 14.24 0.29
C GLU A 53 -2.82 15.27 0.55
N SER A 54 -2.38 16.00 -0.47
CA SER A 54 -1.38 17.07 -0.29
C SER A 54 -1.90 18.18 0.64
N ARG A 55 -3.16 18.59 0.45
CA ARG A 55 -3.81 19.58 1.33
C ARG A 55 -4.00 19.04 2.74
N ALA A 56 -4.36 17.77 2.88
CA ALA A 56 -4.48 17.09 4.16
C ALA A 56 -3.12 17.04 4.87
N ALA A 57 -2.06 16.63 4.18
CA ALA A 57 -0.69 16.58 4.70
C ALA A 57 -0.21 17.94 5.21
N GLU A 58 -0.47 19.02 4.44
CA GLU A 58 -0.14 20.39 4.86
C GLU A 58 -0.83 20.79 6.15
N ARG A 59 -2.13 20.51 6.27
CA ARG A 59 -2.90 20.87 7.46
C ARG A 59 -2.53 20.00 8.65
N LEU A 60 -2.56 18.68 8.49
CA LEU A 60 -2.44 17.70 9.57
C LEU A 60 -1.02 17.64 10.14
N PHE A 61 0.00 17.50 9.30
CA PHE A 61 1.39 17.53 9.78
C PHE A 61 1.79 18.93 10.24
N GLY A 62 1.17 19.98 9.68
CA GLY A 62 1.34 21.37 10.12
C GLY A 62 0.88 21.67 11.54
N LEU A 63 0.10 20.77 12.17
CA LEU A 63 -0.26 20.87 13.59
C LEU A 63 0.91 20.55 14.54
N LEU A 64 1.94 19.86 14.03
CA LEU A 64 3.09 19.43 14.83
C LEU A 64 4.13 20.56 14.94
N PRO A 65 5.00 20.52 15.98
CA PRO A 65 6.23 21.31 16.01
C PRO A 65 7.03 21.19 14.71
N ALA A 66 7.72 22.27 14.31
CA ALA A 66 8.35 22.39 13.00
C ALA A 66 9.24 21.20 12.60
N ALA A 67 10.03 20.68 13.55
CA ALA A 67 10.90 19.52 13.29
C ALA A 67 10.10 18.23 12.99
N GLN A 68 9.04 17.97 13.75
CA GLN A 68 8.16 16.79 13.56
C GLN A 68 7.32 16.92 12.30
N CYS A 69 6.79 18.12 12.01
CA CYS A 69 6.11 18.42 10.76
C CYS A 69 6.99 18.09 9.55
N ALA A 70 8.25 18.53 9.57
CA ALA A 70 9.21 18.25 8.50
C ALA A 70 9.51 16.75 8.37
N GLU A 71 9.75 16.04 9.49
CA GLU A 71 10.00 14.58 9.47
C GLU A 71 8.81 13.81 8.89
N PHE A 72 7.59 14.08 9.37
CA PHE A 72 6.41 13.30 8.98
C PHE A 72 6.00 13.59 7.54
N LYS A 73 6.07 14.86 7.12
CA LYS A 73 5.82 15.22 5.72
C LYS A 73 6.86 14.58 4.78
N ALA A 74 8.12 14.51 5.20
CA ALA A 74 9.16 13.83 4.43
C ALA A 74 8.88 12.32 4.30
N LEU A 75 8.52 11.63 5.40
CA LEU A 75 8.16 10.21 5.38
C LEU A 75 6.96 9.93 4.47
N TRP A 76 5.92 10.77 4.53
CA TRP A 76 4.75 10.64 3.66
C TRP A 76 5.10 10.85 2.18
N LEU A 77 5.88 11.89 1.85
CA LEU A 77 6.33 12.13 0.47
C LEU A 77 7.21 11.00 -0.05
N GLU A 78 8.08 10.44 0.79
CA GLU A 78 8.93 9.31 0.45
C GLU A 78 8.10 8.05 0.14
N TYR A 79 7.08 7.76 0.96
CA TYR A 79 6.13 6.67 0.75
C TYR A 79 5.37 6.79 -0.57
N GLU A 80 4.87 7.99 -0.89
CA GLU A 80 4.16 8.23 -2.15
C GLU A 80 5.08 8.12 -3.37
N ALA A 81 6.31 8.65 -3.26
CA ALA A 81 7.28 8.64 -4.34
C ALA A 81 7.94 7.27 -4.59
N GLN A 82 7.94 6.37 -3.59
CA GLN A 82 8.60 5.05 -3.65
C GLN A 82 10.09 5.13 -4.03
N SER A 83 10.76 6.22 -3.65
CA SER A 83 12.11 6.54 -4.12
C SER A 83 13.22 5.75 -3.41
N THR A 84 12.96 5.24 -2.21
CA THR A 84 13.91 4.51 -1.37
C THR A 84 13.57 3.01 -1.27
N PRO A 85 14.54 2.14 -0.94
CA PRO A 85 14.27 0.75 -0.60
C PRO A 85 13.20 0.60 0.49
N GLU A 86 13.27 1.45 1.52
CA GLU A 86 12.31 1.49 2.62
C GLU A 86 10.89 1.79 2.13
N ALA A 87 10.72 2.80 1.28
CA ALA A 87 9.40 3.15 0.74
C ALA A 87 8.84 2.08 -0.19
N ARG A 88 9.68 1.46 -1.01
CA ARG A 88 9.29 0.32 -1.86
C ARG A 88 8.82 -0.86 -1.00
N PHE A 89 9.56 -1.18 0.06
CA PHE A 89 9.19 -2.27 0.97
C PHE A 89 7.97 -1.94 1.84
N ALA A 90 7.80 -0.68 2.25
CA ALA A 90 6.57 -0.21 2.89
C ALA A 90 5.36 -0.45 1.98
N LYS A 91 5.46 -0.12 0.69
CA LYS A 91 4.40 -0.34 -0.31
C LYS A 91 4.08 -1.83 -0.49
N VAL A 92 5.07 -2.71 -0.37
CA VAL A 92 4.84 -4.17 -0.37
C VAL A 92 3.88 -4.57 0.75
N ALA A 93 4.17 -4.17 1.99
CA ALA A 93 3.34 -4.52 3.14
C ALA A 93 1.92 -3.92 3.04
N ASP A 94 1.81 -2.69 2.54
CA ASP A 94 0.53 -2.03 2.26
C ASP A 94 -0.31 -2.79 1.24
N ARG A 95 0.28 -3.16 0.10
CA ARG A 95 -0.42 -3.87 -0.98
C ARG A 95 -0.74 -5.32 -0.65
N LEU A 96 0.13 -5.99 0.10
CA LEU A 96 -0.03 -7.41 0.43
C LEU A 96 -1.23 -7.65 1.36
N MET A 97 -1.44 -6.80 2.36
CA MET A 97 -2.47 -7.04 3.38
C MET A 97 -3.91 -7.10 2.80
N PRO A 98 -4.37 -6.15 1.94
CA PRO A 98 -5.68 -6.24 1.31
C PRO A 98 -5.85 -7.47 0.40
N ILE A 99 -4.79 -7.92 -0.27
CA ILE A 99 -4.82 -9.14 -1.11
C ILE A 99 -5.06 -10.37 -0.23
N LEU A 100 -4.28 -10.51 0.85
CA LEU A 100 -4.43 -11.62 1.80
C LEU A 100 -5.84 -11.62 2.42
N HIS A 101 -6.34 -10.44 2.82
CA HIS A 101 -7.69 -10.29 3.35
C HIS A 101 -8.76 -10.73 2.36
N ASN A 102 -8.67 -10.30 1.10
CA ASN A 102 -9.61 -10.72 0.07
C ASN A 102 -9.55 -12.23 -0.14
N TYR A 103 -8.36 -12.79 -0.29
CA TYR A 103 -8.18 -14.23 -0.51
C TYR A 103 -8.78 -15.06 0.63
N HIS A 104 -8.51 -14.71 1.89
CA HIS A 104 -9.02 -15.44 3.05
C HIS A 104 -10.52 -15.24 3.31
N ARG A 105 -11.13 -14.20 2.74
CA ARG A 105 -12.58 -13.99 2.73
C ARG A 105 -13.23 -14.43 1.42
N GLN A 106 -12.61 -15.36 0.71
CA GLN A 106 -13.14 -15.94 -0.53
C GLN A 106 -13.48 -14.89 -1.60
N GLY A 107 -12.74 -13.78 -1.62
CA GLY A 107 -12.87 -12.70 -2.59
C GLY A 107 -14.05 -11.75 -2.37
N GLU A 108 -14.63 -11.71 -1.17
CA GLU A 108 -15.79 -10.84 -0.85
C GLU A 108 -15.64 -9.40 -1.38
N GLY A 109 -14.52 -8.73 -1.08
CA GLY A 109 -14.26 -7.36 -1.55
C GLY A 109 -14.13 -7.29 -3.07
N TRP A 110 -13.34 -8.18 -3.67
CA TRP A 110 -13.21 -8.25 -5.13
C TRP A 110 -14.56 -8.44 -5.83
N GLN A 111 -15.43 -9.30 -5.30
CA GLN A 111 -16.75 -9.56 -5.89
C GLN A 111 -17.70 -8.38 -5.75
N ILE A 112 -17.81 -7.79 -4.55
CA ILE A 112 -18.66 -6.62 -4.28
C ILE A 112 -18.32 -5.47 -5.24
N HIS A 113 -17.02 -5.24 -5.44
CA HIS A 113 -16.52 -4.15 -6.28
C HIS A 113 -16.25 -4.56 -7.73
N LYS A 114 -16.61 -5.80 -8.12
CA LYS A 114 -16.45 -6.35 -9.48
C LYS A 114 -15.02 -6.22 -10.03
N VAL A 115 -14.03 -6.34 -9.15
CA VAL A 115 -12.61 -6.30 -9.49
C VAL A 115 -12.24 -7.56 -10.26
N ARG A 116 -11.41 -7.41 -11.29
CA ARG A 116 -10.90 -8.49 -12.14
C ARG A 116 -9.43 -8.79 -11.90
N ALA A 117 -9.00 -10.00 -12.21
CA ALA A 117 -7.64 -10.48 -11.98
C ALA A 117 -6.59 -9.58 -12.65
N HIS A 118 -6.83 -9.13 -13.88
CA HIS A 118 -5.91 -8.20 -14.54
C HIS A 118 -5.76 -6.86 -13.79
N GLN A 119 -6.84 -6.35 -13.16
CA GLN A 119 -6.77 -5.12 -12.36
C GLN A 119 -5.95 -5.35 -11.09
N VAL A 120 -6.16 -6.49 -10.40
CA VAL A 120 -5.37 -6.86 -9.22
C VAL A 120 -3.89 -6.96 -9.59
N ARG A 121 -3.54 -7.63 -10.70
CA ARG A 121 -2.14 -7.74 -11.13
C ARG A 121 -1.54 -6.39 -11.52
N GLN A 122 -2.26 -5.58 -12.28
CA GLN A 122 -1.76 -4.29 -12.74
C GLN A 122 -1.46 -3.37 -11.55
N VAL A 123 -2.44 -3.20 -10.66
CA VAL A 123 -2.35 -2.28 -9.52
C VAL A 123 -1.31 -2.73 -8.50
N ASN A 124 -1.19 -4.04 -8.26
CA ASN A 124 -0.29 -4.57 -7.22
C ASN A 124 1.10 -4.95 -7.75
N SER A 125 1.38 -4.73 -9.04
CA SER A 125 2.71 -4.98 -9.63
C SER A 125 3.85 -4.22 -8.95
N VAL A 126 3.54 -3.12 -8.26
CA VAL A 126 4.50 -2.36 -7.44
C VAL A 126 5.14 -3.19 -6.32
N ILE A 127 4.53 -4.31 -5.91
CA ILE A 127 5.12 -5.24 -4.94
C ILE A 127 6.48 -5.73 -5.45
N ASP A 128 6.63 -5.95 -6.76
CA ASP A 128 7.85 -6.44 -7.38
C ASP A 128 9.05 -5.53 -7.13
N HIS A 129 8.81 -4.22 -6.99
CA HIS A 129 9.88 -3.25 -6.74
C HIS A 129 10.47 -3.36 -5.33
N GLY A 130 9.70 -3.84 -4.34
CA GLY A 130 10.16 -4.01 -2.97
C GLY A 130 10.45 -5.47 -2.58
N SER A 131 9.80 -6.44 -3.23
CA SER A 131 10.00 -7.87 -3.00
C SER A 131 9.58 -8.71 -4.21
N ASN A 132 10.54 -9.26 -4.95
CA ASN A 132 10.27 -10.15 -6.06
C ASN A 132 9.64 -11.48 -5.59
N GLU A 133 10.06 -11.99 -4.43
CA GLU A 133 9.57 -13.25 -3.87
C GLU A 133 8.11 -13.15 -3.44
N LEU A 134 7.75 -12.08 -2.69
CA LEU A 134 6.36 -11.86 -2.30
C LEU A 134 5.48 -11.54 -3.52
N TRP A 135 6.03 -10.92 -4.56
CA TRP A 135 5.28 -10.73 -5.80
C TRP A 135 4.97 -12.05 -6.50
N ALA A 136 5.94 -12.95 -6.62
CA ALA A 136 5.72 -14.28 -7.17
C ALA A 136 4.67 -15.07 -6.36
N PHE A 137 4.72 -14.98 -5.04
CA PHE A 137 3.68 -15.54 -4.17
C PHE A 137 2.30 -14.94 -4.46
N VAL A 138 2.19 -13.61 -4.53
CA VAL A 138 0.93 -12.92 -4.86
C VAL A 138 0.40 -13.33 -6.23
N GLN A 139 1.25 -13.48 -7.24
CA GLN A 139 0.83 -13.96 -8.57
C GLN A 139 0.16 -15.35 -8.47
N SER A 140 0.78 -16.27 -7.73
CA SER A 140 0.22 -17.62 -7.52
C SER A 140 -1.08 -17.59 -6.72
N LEU A 141 -1.21 -16.67 -5.77
CA LEU A 141 -2.41 -16.48 -4.96
C LEU A 141 -3.58 -15.95 -5.80
N ILE A 142 -3.30 -15.05 -6.75
CA ILE A 142 -4.29 -14.54 -7.71
C ILE A 142 -4.75 -15.67 -8.64
N ASP A 143 -3.84 -16.49 -9.18
CA ASP A 143 -4.18 -17.64 -10.02
C ASP A 143 -5.12 -18.61 -9.30
N ASP A 144 -4.77 -18.96 -8.05
CA ASP A 144 -5.59 -19.86 -7.23
C ASP A 144 -6.95 -19.23 -6.84
N ALA A 145 -7.00 -17.91 -6.57
CA ALA A 145 -8.25 -17.20 -6.32
C ALA A 145 -9.20 -17.26 -7.53
N VAL A 146 -8.67 -17.14 -8.75
CA VAL A 146 -9.43 -17.28 -9.99
C VAL A 146 -9.93 -18.71 -10.15
N ALA A 147 -9.07 -19.72 -9.95
CA ALA A 147 -9.45 -21.12 -10.04
C ALA A 147 -10.56 -21.52 -9.05
N LYS A 148 -10.58 -20.90 -7.86
CA LYS A 148 -11.61 -21.09 -6.83
C LYS A 148 -12.87 -20.25 -7.03
N GLY A 149 -12.88 -19.35 -8.03
CA GLY A 149 -14.00 -18.44 -8.29
C GLY A 149 -14.11 -17.29 -7.29
N TYR A 150 -13.07 -17.02 -6.50
CA TYR A 150 -13.03 -15.90 -5.57
C TYR A 150 -12.85 -14.57 -6.30
N LEU A 151 -12.12 -14.61 -7.43
CA LEU A 151 -11.79 -13.46 -8.26
C LEU A 151 -12.16 -13.77 -9.71
N ALA A 152 -12.80 -12.82 -10.38
CA ALA A 152 -13.13 -12.96 -11.81
C ALA A 152 -11.89 -12.69 -12.68
N GLU A 153 -11.81 -13.35 -13.83
CA GLU A 153 -10.75 -13.12 -14.85
C GLU A 153 -10.70 -11.67 -15.36
#